data_AF-A0A7S1CGH8-F1
#
_entry.id   AF-A0A7S1CGH8-F1
#
_cell.length_a   1.000
_cell.length_b   1.000
_cell.length_c   1.000
_cell.angle_alpha   90.00
_cell.angle_beta   90.00
_cell.angle_gamma   90.00
#
_symmetry.space_group_name_H-M   'P 1'
#
loop_
_entity.id
_entity.type
_entity.pdbx_description
1 polymer ?
#
loop_
_entity_poly.entity_id
_entity_poly.type
_entity_poly.pdbx_seq_one_letter_code
_entity_poly.pdbx_strand_id
1 'polypeptide(L)'
;PEMWVMLAEKAWAKIHGSYQNIIGGAPGDVITTFLGAPYTVYKFAGKFATPEGEIWRKMLEAEGNKWILTGSVPDNPTRDLQKEVGLIEEHSYGILDVRLVNGGRDRLLCLRNPWGRIEWTGAWSDNSSRWTTELKREVGWTEADDGTFWMSFEDFQRYFSQVTIVEVNDRASYAYTKLRSAKAGSISAVHLEVTRRTTGAIRLHQPSIKSQRVKNGTYDYGGLYFHIIAMEPTPRLVADSEPLRTETVYTRVDLEPGHYMVVCQAAAGSARDVVLSAYTSEPVTLRPSSRKQAEVEATLEGVYRAETLARGDAMDFSRAHGCSGKVWGWNGGMCMVYQNNARVGTLSEDLVMNLENASIVGGRGLTMKLNIPAGKEKVLVVRTHAVGSPWGYGYNRSFRIV
;
A
#
# COMPACT_ATOMS: atom_id res chain seq x y z
N PRO A 1 -35.73 -6.36 15.84
CA PRO A 1 -34.92 -5.46 15.01
C PRO A 1 -33.44 -5.53 15.41
N GLU A 2 -32.57 -5.82 14.45
CA GLU A 2 -31.11 -5.76 14.66
C GLU A 2 -30.65 -4.29 14.64
N MET A 3 -30.26 -3.76 15.80
CA MET A 3 -29.85 -2.34 15.92
C MET A 3 -28.33 -2.13 15.82
N TRP A 4 -27.56 -3.21 15.78
CA TRP A 4 -26.11 -3.15 15.94
C TRP A 4 -25.42 -2.35 14.81
N VAL A 5 -25.94 -2.42 13.58
CA VAL A 5 -25.39 -1.66 12.43
C VAL A 5 -25.50 -0.16 12.64
N MET A 6 -26.69 0.32 13.05
CA MET A 6 -26.91 1.75 13.34
C MET A 6 -26.03 2.23 14.50
N LEU A 7 -25.81 1.39 15.51
CA LEU A 7 -24.92 1.71 16.63
C LEU A 7 -23.45 1.74 16.23
N ALA A 8 -23.01 0.82 15.36
CA ALA A 8 -21.66 0.79 14.81
C ALA A 8 -21.39 2.04 13.96
N GLU A 9 -22.32 2.42 13.09
CA GLU A 9 -22.22 3.66 12.30
C GLU A 9 -22.20 4.90 13.20
N LYS A 10 -23.03 4.94 14.25
CA LYS A 10 -23.01 6.03 15.24
C LYS A 10 -21.66 6.12 15.96
N ALA A 11 -21.06 4.99 16.32
CA ALA A 11 -19.73 4.96 16.93
C ALA A 11 -18.66 5.47 15.96
N TRP A 12 -18.74 5.08 14.69
CA TRP A 12 -17.88 5.58 13.61
C TRP A 12 -18.02 7.09 13.43
N ALA A 13 -19.24 7.60 13.29
CA ALA A 13 -19.55 9.03 13.22
C ALA A 13 -19.03 9.79 14.46
N LYS A 14 -19.14 9.21 15.66
CA LYS A 14 -18.60 9.82 16.90
C LYS A 14 -17.08 9.94 16.88
N ILE A 15 -16.36 8.93 16.40
CA ILE A 15 -14.89 8.96 16.25
C ILE A 15 -14.47 10.04 15.23
N HIS A 16 -15.26 10.21 14.17
CA HIS A 16 -15.05 11.22 13.14
C HIS A 16 -15.73 12.56 13.40
N GLY A 17 -16.34 12.76 14.58
CA GLY A 17 -16.96 14.01 15.02
C GLY A 17 -18.39 14.27 14.52
N SER A 18 -18.83 13.72 13.40
CA SER A 18 -20.20 13.84 12.89
C SER A 18 -20.53 12.78 11.83
N TYR A 19 -21.82 12.60 11.53
CA TYR A 19 -22.27 11.79 10.37
C TYR A 19 -21.84 12.40 9.03
N GLN A 20 -21.78 13.74 8.94
CA GLN A 20 -21.35 14.43 7.72
C GLN A 20 -19.88 14.10 7.37
N ASN A 21 -19.03 13.88 8.38
CA ASN A 21 -17.61 13.58 8.19
C ASN A 21 -17.35 12.14 7.72
N ILE A 22 -18.36 11.26 7.75
CA ILE A 22 -18.26 9.87 7.29
C ILE A 22 -18.94 9.63 5.94
N ILE A 23 -19.44 10.70 5.30
CA ILE A 23 -19.94 10.63 3.91
C ILE A 23 -18.77 10.33 2.98
N GLY A 24 -18.92 9.26 2.19
CA GLY A 24 -17.91 8.80 1.24
C GLY A 24 -16.67 8.16 1.87
N GLY A 25 -15.93 7.42 1.05
CA GLY A 25 -14.70 6.73 1.45
C GLY A 25 -14.49 5.45 0.66
N ALA A 26 -13.27 4.93 0.66
CA ALA A 26 -13.01 3.65 0.04
C ALA A 26 -13.49 2.52 0.97
N PRO A 27 -14.26 1.53 0.48
CA PRO A 27 -14.70 0.39 1.29
C PRO A 27 -13.54 -0.33 1.97
N GLY A 28 -12.41 -0.47 1.26
CA GLY A 28 -11.19 -1.09 1.78
C GLY A 28 -10.69 -0.44 3.07
N ASP A 29 -10.63 0.89 3.15
CA ASP A 29 -10.18 1.62 4.34
C ASP A 29 -11.08 1.34 5.56
N VAL A 30 -12.39 1.36 5.34
CA VAL A 30 -13.39 1.16 6.40
C VAL A 30 -13.35 -0.26 6.92
N ILE A 31 -13.45 -1.26 6.02
CA ILE A 31 -13.44 -2.68 6.40
C ILE A 31 -12.14 -3.02 7.14
N THR A 32 -11.02 -2.50 6.64
CA THR A 32 -9.70 -2.66 7.24
C THR A 32 -9.59 -2.04 8.62
N THR A 33 -10.29 -0.93 8.88
CA THR A 33 -10.31 -0.32 10.21
C THR A 33 -11.04 -1.20 11.22
N PHE A 34 -12.11 -1.88 10.80
CA PHE A 34 -12.84 -2.80 11.67
C PHE A 34 -12.12 -4.14 11.86
N LEU A 35 -11.49 -4.68 10.82
CA LEU A 35 -10.98 -6.06 10.80
C LEU A 35 -9.46 -6.16 10.92
N GLY A 36 -8.72 -5.07 10.73
CA GLY A 36 -7.25 -5.06 10.68
C GLY A 36 -6.64 -5.63 9.39
N ALA A 37 -7.38 -6.47 8.66
CA ALA A 37 -6.95 -7.17 7.43
C ALA A 37 -6.41 -6.21 6.34
N PRO A 38 -5.44 -6.64 5.50
CA PRO A 38 -5.00 -5.88 4.34
C PRO A 38 -6.00 -5.98 3.17
N TYR A 39 -5.98 -4.99 2.28
CA TYR A 39 -6.85 -4.98 1.10
C TYR A 39 -6.13 -4.51 -0.15
N THR A 40 -6.47 -5.07 -1.31
CA THR A 40 -5.97 -4.62 -2.62
C THR A 40 -7.12 -4.06 -3.44
N VAL A 41 -6.84 -2.98 -4.18
CA VAL A 41 -7.76 -2.41 -5.17
C VAL A 41 -7.27 -2.77 -6.56
N TYR A 42 -8.11 -3.42 -7.34
CA TYR A 42 -7.87 -3.77 -8.72
C TYR A 42 -8.72 -2.88 -9.63
N LYS A 43 -8.08 -2.10 -10.49
CA LYS A 43 -8.76 -1.13 -11.36
C LYS A 43 -8.95 -1.69 -12.76
N PHE A 44 -10.11 -1.44 -13.37
CA PHE A 44 -10.41 -1.93 -14.72
C PHE A 44 -9.86 -1.05 -15.84
N ALA A 45 -9.61 0.23 -15.57
CA ALA A 45 -9.17 1.20 -16.57
C ALA A 45 -8.15 2.22 -16.03
N GLY A 46 -7.50 2.93 -16.96
CA GLY A 46 -6.52 3.97 -16.67
C GLY A 46 -5.07 3.48 -16.62
N LYS A 47 -4.14 4.37 -16.28
CA LYS A 47 -2.68 4.12 -16.25
C LYS A 47 -2.26 2.95 -15.36
N PHE A 48 -3.08 2.64 -14.35
CA PHE A 48 -2.84 1.59 -13.36
C PHE A 48 -3.89 0.47 -13.45
N ALA A 49 -4.45 0.22 -14.64
CA ALA A 49 -5.37 -0.88 -14.86
C ALA A 49 -4.69 -2.23 -14.63
N THR A 50 -5.39 -3.14 -13.97
CA THR A 50 -4.94 -4.52 -13.80
C THR A 50 -5.45 -5.36 -14.98
N PRO A 51 -4.63 -6.28 -15.54
CA PRO A 51 -5.11 -7.22 -16.55
C PRO A 51 -6.33 -8.00 -16.07
N GLU A 52 -7.36 -8.08 -16.91
CA GLU A 52 -8.63 -8.73 -16.60
C GLU A 52 -8.48 -10.14 -16.01
N GLY A 53 -7.65 -10.98 -16.65
CA GLY A 53 -7.42 -12.36 -16.21
C GLY A 53 -6.83 -12.46 -14.80
N GLU A 54 -6.04 -11.46 -14.39
CA GLU A 54 -5.53 -11.38 -13.02
C GLU A 54 -6.65 -11.03 -12.04
N ILE A 55 -7.50 -10.06 -12.38
CA ILE A 55 -8.64 -9.65 -11.55
C ILE A 55 -9.56 -10.85 -11.32
N TRP A 56 -9.98 -11.52 -12.40
CA TRP A 56 -10.87 -12.67 -12.29
C TRP A 56 -10.28 -13.79 -11.44
N ARG A 57 -9.00 -14.14 -11.67
CA ARG A 57 -8.29 -15.14 -10.87
C ARG A 57 -8.25 -14.75 -9.39
N LYS A 58 -8.01 -13.48 -9.08
CA LYS A 58 -8.00 -12.98 -7.71
C LYS A 58 -9.37 -12.97 -7.04
N MET A 59 -10.43 -12.73 -7.80
CA MET A 59 -11.81 -12.85 -7.29
C MET A 59 -12.18 -14.30 -6.96
N LEU A 60 -11.78 -15.27 -7.80
CA LEU A 60 -11.95 -16.70 -7.49
C LEU A 60 -11.13 -17.15 -6.27
N GLU A 61 -9.89 -16.66 -6.15
CA GLU A 61 -9.05 -16.89 -4.97
C GLU A 61 -9.71 -16.32 -3.70
N ALA A 62 -10.28 -15.12 -3.79
CA ALA A 62 -11.00 -14.48 -2.69
C ALA A 62 -12.25 -15.28 -2.28
N GLU A 63 -13.05 -15.75 -3.25
CA GLU A 63 -14.22 -16.59 -3.01
C GLU A 63 -13.86 -17.91 -2.31
N GLY A 64 -12.79 -18.57 -2.77
CA GLY A 64 -12.29 -19.80 -2.16
C GLY A 64 -11.81 -19.61 -0.71
N ASN A 65 -11.25 -18.43 -0.39
CA ASN A 65 -10.79 -18.08 0.95
C ASN A 65 -11.86 -17.35 1.79
N LYS A 66 -13.06 -17.09 1.25
CA LYS A 66 -14.13 -16.31 1.89
C LYS A 66 -13.68 -14.91 2.33
N TRP A 67 -12.84 -14.29 1.50
CA TRP A 67 -12.44 -12.90 1.64
C TRP A 67 -13.59 -11.95 1.28
N ILE A 68 -13.50 -10.70 1.74
CA ILE A 68 -14.56 -9.71 1.46
C ILE A 68 -14.26 -9.02 0.13
N LEU A 69 -15.26 -8.99 -0.75
CA LEU A 69 -15.19 -8.32 -2.04
C LEU A 69 -16.21 -7.18 -2.12
N THR A 70 -15.79 -6.06 -2.69
CA THR A 70 -16.69 -4.93 -3.00
C THR A 70 -16.40 -4.36 -4.38
N GLY A 71 -17.43 -3.97 -5.13
CA GLY A 71 -17.31 -3.22 -6.38
C GLY A 71 -17.78 -1.78 -6.21
N SER A 72 -17.16 -0.83 -6.92
CA SER A 72 -17.61 0.57 -6.92
C SER A 72 -17.97 1.06 -8.31
N VAL A 73 -19.19 1.57 -8.46
CA VAL A 73 -19.66 2.27 -9.67
C VAL A 73 -19.18 3.72 -9.59
N PRO A 74 -18.46 4.23 -10.59
CA PRO A 74 -18.00 5.62 -10.59
C PRO A 74 -19.17 6.58 -10.83
N ASP A 75 -18.91 7.88 -10.71
CA ASP A 75 -19.81 8.90 -11.26
C ASP A 75 -19.92 8.77 -12.79
N ASN A 76 -21.09 9.09 -13.34
CA ASN A 76 -21.32 9.19 -14.78
C ASN A 76 -22.16 10.43 -15.11
N PRO A 77 -21.53 11.55 -15.53
CA PRO A 77 -22.25 12.81 -15.73
C PRO A 77 -23.16 12.81 -16.97
N THR A 78 -23.11 11.77 -17.80
CA THR A 78 -23.77 11.73 -19.11
C THR A 78 -24.90 10.73 -19.22
N ARG A 79 -25.00 9.80 -18.28
CA ARG A 79 -25.96 8.69 -18.31
C ARG A 79 -26.60 8.56 -16.94
N ASP A 80 -27.85 8.11 -16.94
CA ASP A 80 -28.59 7.79 -15.71
C ASP A 80 -28.61 6.27 -15.60
N LEU A 81 -27.55 5.70 -15.02
CA LEU A 81 -27.36 4.26 -14.91
C LEU A 81 -28.45 3.61 -14.07
N GLN A 82 -29.02 4.33 -13.10
CA GLN A 82 -30.13 3.83 -12.31
C GLN A 82 -31.34 3.55 -13.22
N LYS A 83 -31.72 4.49 -14.08
CA LYS A 83 -32.84 4.30 -15.01
C LYS A 83 -32.51 3.34 -16.16
N GLU A 84 -31.28 3.37 -16.66
CA GLU A 84 -30.89 2.60 -17.83
C GLU A 84 -30.68 1.12 -17.52
N VAL A 85 -30.04 0.80 -16.40
CA VAL A 85 -29.58 -0.56 -16.07
C VAL A 85 -29.73 -0.94 -14.60
N GLY A 86 -30.31 -0.07 -13.76
CA GLY A 86 -30.53 -0.36 -12.34
C GLY A 86 -29.29 -0.25 -11.45
N LEU A 87 -28.23 0.42 -11.91
CA LEU A 87 -27.03 0.66 -11.10
C LEU A 87 -26.98 2.12 -10.62
N ILE A 88 -26.80 2.31 -9.31
CA ILE A 88 -26.54 3.61 -8.69
C ILE A 88 -25.09 4.03 -8.88
N GLU A 89 -24.87 5.26 -9.36
CA GLU A 89 -23.58 5.94 -9.48
C GLU A 89 -23.01 6.36 -8.12
N GLU A 90 -21.68 6.57 -8.05
CA GLU A 90 -20.95 6.91 -6.82
C GLU A 90 -21.23 5.94 -5.64
N HIS A 91 -21.55 4.69 -5.96
CA HIS A 91 -22.05 3.71 -4.99
C HIS A 91 -21.19 2.47 -4.93
N SER A 92 -21.17 1.84 -3.75
CA SER A 92 -20.43 0.59 -3.51
C SER A 92 -21.39 -0.56 -3.27
N TYR A 93 -21.08 -1.70 -3.89
CA TYR A 93 -21.83 -2.93 -3.82
C TYR A 93 -20.97 -4.01 -3.15
N GLY A 94 -21.58 -4.83 -2.30
CA GLY A 94 -20.95 -6.06 -1.84
C GLY A 94 -20.97 -7.09 -2.96
N ILE A 95 -19.89 -7.86 -3.14
CA ILE A 95 -19.87 -9.01 -4.03
C ILE A 95 -19.95 -10.24 -3.13
N LEU A 96 -21.05 -10.97 -3.26
CA LEU A 96 -21.42 -12.07 -2.37
C LEU A 96 -20.96 -13.44 -2.87
N ASP A 97 -20.81 -13.60 -4.19
CA ASP A 97 -20.38 -14.86 -4.81
C ASP A 97 -19.69 -14.59 -6.16
N VAL A 98 -18.76 -15.47 -6.54
CA VAL A 98 -17.97 -15.45 -7.77
C VAL A 98 -17.99 -16.85 -8.38
N ARG A 99 -18.65 -17.02 -9.53
CA ARG A 99 -18.89 -18.35 -10.12
C ARG A 99 -18.47 -18.47 -11.58
N LEU A 100 -17.97 -19.67 -11.91
CA LEU A 100 -17.87 -20.18 -13.27
C LEU A 100 -19.02 -21.17 -13.48
N VAL A 101 -19.94 -20.86 -14.40
CA VAL A 101 -21.08 -21.71 -14.73
C VAL A 101 -21.04 -22.17 -16.18
N ASN A 102 -21.97 -23.03 -16.61
CA ASN A 102 -22.05 -23.54 -17.98
C ASN A 102 -20.75 -24.20 -18.47
N GLY A 103 -20.11 -25.01 -17.61
CA GLY A 103 -18.83 -25.65 -17.92
C GLY A 103 -17.66 -24.67 -18.02
N GLY A 104 -17.74 -23.54 -17.33
CA GLY A 104 -16.71 -22.51 -17.28
C GLY A 104 -16.78 -21.47 -18.40
N ARG A 105 -17.88 -21.45 -19.17
CA ARG A 105 -18.08 -20.49 -20.25
C ARG A 105 -18.54 -19.12 -19.76
N ASP A 106 -19.35 -19.09 -18.71
CA ASP A 106 -19.92 -17.86 -18.17
C ASP A 106 -19.31 -17.55 -16.80
N ARG A 107 -18.81 -16.31 -16.68
CA ARG A 107 -18.24 -15.75 -15.45
C ARG A 107 -19.29 -14.87 -14.80
N LEU A 108 -19.85 -15.32 -13.68
CA LEU A 108 -20.94 -14.63 -13.00
C LEU A 108 -20.51 -14.11 -11.63
N LEU A 109 -21.08 -12.96 -11.27
CA LEU A 109 -20.93 -12.34 -9.97
C LEU A 109 -22.31 -12.17 -9.34
N CYS A 110 -22.44 -12.50 -8.06
CA CYS A 110 -23.59 -12.10 -7.25
C CYS A 110 -23.22 -10.84 -6.49
N LEU A 111 -23.98 -9.76 -6.67
CA LEU A 111 -23.76 -8.47 -6.01
C LEU A 111 -24.96 -8.12 -5.14
N ARG A 112 -24.71 -7.28 -4.14
CA ARG A 112 -25.76 -6.72 -3.28
C ARG A 112 -25.64 -5.21 -3.17
N ASN A 113 -26.73 -4.54 -3.49
CA ASN A 113 -26.96 -3.14 -3.16
C ASN A 113 -27.20 -3.02 -1.63
N PRO A 114 -26.37 -2.28 -0.88
CA PRO A 114 -26.55 -2.13 0.57
C PRO A 114 -27.85 -1.41 0.96
N TRP A 115 -28.55 -0.75 0.02
CA TRP A 115 -29.89 -0.20 0.27
C TRP A 115 -31.00 -1.26 0.34
N GLY A 116 -30.72 -2.49 -0.04
CA GLY A 116 -31.67 -3.59 0.03
C GLY A 116 -32.80 -3.50 -1.00
N ARG A 117 -32.58 -2.76 -2.10
CA ARG A 117 -33.52 -2.51 -3.20
C ARG A 117 -32.76 -1.97 -4.40
N ILE A 118 -33.40 -1.92 -5.57
CA ILE A 118 -32.85 -1.42 -6.84
C ILE A 118 -31.71 -2.34 -7.30
N GLU A 119 -32.01 -3.05 -8.37
CA GLU A 119 -31.21 -4.16 -8.87
C GLU A 119 -30.91 -4.01 -10.36
N TRP A 120 -29.84 -4.69 -10.78
CA TRP A 120 -29.43 -4.78 -12.17
C TRP A 120 -30.55 -5.30 -13.07
N THR A 121 -30.80 -4.65 -14.21
CA THR A 121 -31.86 -5.02 -15.17
C THR A 121 -31.34 -5.63 -16.47
N GLY A 122 -30.02 -5.78 -16.62
CA GLY A 122 -29.39 -6.31 -17.83
C GLY A 122 -29.30 -7.84 -17.87
N ALA A 123 -28.28 -8.36 -18.55
CA ALA A 123 -28.05 -9.80 -18.69
C ALA A 123 -27.81 -10.46 -17.32
N TRP A 124 -28.45 -11.60 -17.06
CA TRP A 124 -28.41 -12.30 -15.75
C TRP A 124 -29.12 -11.60 -14.58
N SER A 125 -29.82 -10.49 -14.82
CA SER A 125 -30.83 -9.99 -13.88
C SER A 125 -31.87 -11.04 -13.53
N ASP A 126 -32.65 -10.81 -12.48
CA ASP A 126 -33.67 -11.73 -11.99
C ASP A 126 -34.73 -12.11 -13.02
N ASN A 127 -35.06 -11.15 -13.91
CA ASN A 127 -36.00 -11.32 -15.00
C ASN A 127 -35.32 -11.74 -16.32
N SER A 128 -34.03 -12.04 -16.31
CA SER A 128 -33.27 -12.39 -17.52
C SER A 128 -33.66 -13.77 -18.06
N SER A 129 -33.95 -13.84 -19.36
CA SER A 129 -34.21 -15.11 -20.06
C SER A 129 -32.98 -16.02 -20.19
N ARG A 130 -31.80 -15.55 -19.75
CA ARG A 130 -30.57 -16.36 -19.72
C ARG A 130 -30.59 -17.42 -18.63
N TRP A 131 -31.41 -17.24 -17.61
CA TRP A 131 -31.54 -18.21 -16.54
C TRP A 131 -32.27 -19.48 -17.01
N THR A 132 -31.66 -20.62 -16.77
CA THR A 132 -32.36 -21.91 -16.76
C THR A 132 -32.64 -22.34 -15.32
N THR A 133 -33.58 -23.27 -15.14
CA THR A 133 -33.89 -23.84 -13.83
C THR A 133 -32.66 -24.48 -13.18
N GLU A 134 -31.82 -25.11 -13.99
CA GLU A 134 -30.57 -25.76 -13.56
C GLU A 134 -29.56 -24.72 -13.07
N LEU A 135 -29.37 -23.64 -13.82
CA LEU A 135 -28.44 -22.57 -13.45
C LEU A 135 -28.88 -21.83 -12.20
N LYS A 136 -30.18 -21.52 -12.08
CA LYS A 136 -30.74 -20.92 -10.85
C LYS A 136 -30.44 -21.79 -9.64
N ARG A 137 -30.58 -23.11 -9.78
CA ARG A 137 -30.25 -24.06 -8.71
C ARG A 137 -28.75 -24.13 -8.42
N GLU A 138 -27.91 -24.15 -9.45
CA GLU A 138 -26.45 -24.23 -9.34
C GLU A 138 -25.88 -23.05 -8.53
N VAL A 139 -26.37 -21.85 -8.79
CA VAL A 139 -25.88 -20.63 -8.14
C VAL A 139 -26.66 -20.25 -6.87
N GLY A 140 -27.67 -21.04 -6.49
CA GLY A 140 -28.53 -20.73 -5.34
C GLY A 140 -29.32 -19.44 -5.50
N TRP A 141 -29.75 -19.13 -6.73
CA TRP A 141 -30.56 -17.94 -7.04
C TRP A 141 -31.88 -17.96 -6.26
N THR A 142 -32.29 -16.79 -5.76
CA THR A 142 -33.54 -16.58 -5.03
C THR A 142 -34.34 -15.46 -5.68
N GLU A 143 -35.66 -15.62 -5.79
CA GLU A 143 -36.54 -14.56 -6.25
C GLU A 143 -36.89 -13.64 -5.08
N ALA A 144 -36.15 -12.52 -4.95
CA ALA A 144 -36.37 -11.55 -3.88
C ALA A 144 -35.92 -10.15 -4.34
N ASP A 145 -36.75 -9.13 -4.15
CA ASP A 145 -36.35 -7.72 -4.29
C ASP A 145 -35.68 -7.27 -2.97
N ASP A 146 -34.43 -7.70 -2.79
CA ASP A 146 -33.62 -7.43 -1.60
C ASP A 146 -32.30 -6.71 -1.93
N GLY A 147 -32.18 -6.22 -3.17
CA GLY A 147 -31.00 -5.57 -3.70
C GLY A 147 -29.92 -6.55 -4.17
N THR A 148 -30.16 -7.86 -4.11
CA THR A 148 -29.21 -8.88 -4.56
C THR A 148 -29.49 -9.28 -5.99
N PHE A 149 -28.47 -9.25 -6.85
CA PHE A 149 -28.61 -9.60 -8.25
C PHE A 149 -27.37 -10.25 -8.79
N TRP A 150 -27.52 -10.94 -9.93
CA TRP A 150 -26.41 -11.53 -10.67
C TRP A 150 -26.11 -10.73 -11.93
N MET A 151 -24.83 -10.71 -12.33
CA MET A 151 -24.40 -10.14 -13.60
C MET A 151 -23.20 -10.88 -14.17
N SER A 152 -22.92 -10.65 -15.46
CA SER A 152 -21.69 -11.13 -16.08
C SER A 152 -20.49 -10.33 -15.58
N PHE A 153 -19.32 -10.96 -15.49
CA PHE A 153 -18.07 -10.26 -15.16
C PHE A 153 -17.74 -9.21 -16.23
N GLU A 154 -18.09 -9.46 -17.49
CA GLU A 154 -17.90 -8.53 -18.60
C GLU A 154 -18.72 -7.25 -18.42
N ASP A 155 -19.97 -7.36 -17.98
CA ASP A 155 -20.79 -6.20 -17.62
C ASP A 155 -20.23 -5.52 -16.36
N PHE A 156 -19.80 -6.29 -15.36
CA PHE A 156 -19.16 -5.73 -14.18
C PHE A 156 -17.96 -4.84 -14.55
N GLN A 157 -17.06 -5.32 -15.40
CA GLN A 157 -15.92 -4.53 -15.90
C GLN A 157 -16.35 -3.26 -16.66
N ARG A 158 -17.48 -3.32 -17.35
CA ARG A 158 -18.00 -2.20 -18.14
C ARG A 158 -18.56 -1.08 -17.28
N TYR A 159 -19.26 -1.43 -16.19
CA TYR A 159 -19.99 -0.46 -15.36
C TYR A 159 -19.28 -0.10 -14.07
N PHE A 160 -18.38 -0.95 -13.56
CA PHE A 160 -17.64 -0.71 -12.33
C PHE A 160 -16.23 -0.20 -12.63
N SER A 161 -15.71 0.63 -11.73
CA SER A 161 -14.38 1.23 -11.89
C SER A 161 -13.26 0.34 -11.32
N GLN A 162 -13.60 -0.44 -10.28
CA GLN A 162 -12.65 -1.24 -9.53
C GLN A 162 -13.36 -2.34 -8.71
N VAL A 163 -12.57 -3.34 -8.32
CA VAL A 163 -12.91 -4.27 -7.23
C VAL A 163 -11.90 -4.10 -6.08
N THR A 164 -12.41 -4.09 -4.86
CA THR A 164 -11.61 -4.14 -3.64
C THR A 164 -11.73 -5.52 -3.03
N ILE A 165 -10.59 -6.15 -2.73
CA ILE A 165 -10.51 -7.46 -2.07
C ILE A 165 -9.82 -7.27 -0.73
N VAL A 166 -10.49 -7.65 0.35
CA VAL A 166 -9.96 -7.61 1.72
C VAL A 166 -9.63 -9.02 2.20
N GLU A 167 -8.37 -9.27 2.49
CA GLU A 167 -7.82 -10.61 2.80
C GLU A 167 -8.05 -10.97 4.27
N VAL A 168 -9.32 -11.24 4.60
CA VAL A 168 -9.73 -11.59 5.96
C VAL A 168 -9.26 -13.01 6.32
N ASN A 169 -8.75 -13.14 7.53
CA ASN A 169 -8.38 -14.37 8.20
C ASN A 169 -8.89 -14.31 9.64
N ASP A 170 -9.93 -15.08 9.94
CA ASP A 170 -10.56 -15.12 11.26
C ASP A 170 -9.63 -15.63 12.38
N ARG A 171 -8.51 -16.26 12.00
CA ARG A 171 -7.49 -16.77 12.94
C ARG A 171 -6.27 -15.86 13.05
N ALA A 172 -6.26 -14.72 12.36
CA ALA A 172 -5.14 -13.80 12.42
C ALA A 172 -4.97 -13.23 13.83
N SER A 173 -3.72 -13.10 14.25
CA SER A 173 -3.34 -12.33 15.41
C SER A 173 -3.20 -10.85 15.03
N TYR A 174 -3.66 -9.98 15.93
CA TYR A 174 -3.48 -8.54 15.81
C TYR A 174 -2.60 -8.02 16.95
N ALA A 175 -1.54 -7.29 16.59
CA ALA A 175 -0.67 -6.59 17.55
C ALA A 175 -0.49 -5.15 17.10
N TYR A 176 -0.33 -4.22 18.04
CA TYR A 176 -0.03 -2.83 17.71
C TYR A 176 0.84 -2.16 18.77
N THR A 177 1.54 -1.11 18.36
CA THR A 177 2.22 -0.19 19.26
C THR A 177 2.06 1.24 18.78
N LYS A 178 1.90 2.17 19.74
CA LYS A 178 1.84 3.60 19.47
C LYS A 178 3.26 4.17 19.50
N LEU A 179 3.56 5.07 18.57
CA LEU A 179 4.82 5.76 18.47
C LEU A 179 4.54 7.25 18.52
N ARG A 180 5.28 7.97 19.36
CA ARG A 180 5.19 9.41 19.48
C ARG A 180 6.55 10.01 19.21
N SER A 181 6.64 10.77 18.12
CA SER A 181 7.86 11.48 17.77
C SER A 181 7.99 12.76 18.58
N ALA A 182 9.21 13.07 19.02
CA ALA A 182 9.50 14.33 19.71
C ALA A 182 9.34 15.54 18.78
N LYS A 183 9.63 15.36 17.49
CA LYS A 183 9.49 16.36 16.43
C LYS A 183 8.89 15.70 15.18
N ALA A 184 8.04 16.43 14.46
CA ALA A 184 7.59 16.00 13.13
C ALA A 184 8.80 15.72 12.23
N GLY A 185 8.75 14.65 11.43
CA GLY A 185 9.89 14.23 10.61
C GLY A 185 10.90 13.30 11.31
N SER A 186 10.76 13.04 12.62
CA SER A 186 11.70 12.15 13.33
C SER A 186 11.44 10.69 12.98
N ILE A 187 12.52 9.92 12.89
CA ILE A 187 12.45 8.46 12.71
C ILE A 187 12.18 7.80 14.07
N SER A 188 11.28 6.82 14.09
CA SER A 188 11.03 5.96 15.24
C SER A 188 11.34 4.50 14.89
N ALA A 189 11.78 3.71 15.85
CA ALA A 189 12.04 2.29 15.64
C ALA A 189 11.18 1.44 16.57
N VAL A 190 10.78 0.26 16.09
CA VAL A 190 10.04 -0.76 16.83
C VAL A 190 10.81 -2.07 16.73
N HIS A 191 11.01 -2.74 17.87
CA HIS A 191 11.44 -4.13 17.89
C HIS A 191 10.24 -5.02 17.59
N LEU A 192 10.36 -5.79 16.52
CA LEU A 192 9.41 -6.83 16.12
C LEU A 192 10.05 -8.18 16.40
N GLU A 193 9.41 -8.97 17.26
CA GLU A 193 9.83 -10.33 17.60
C GLU A 193 8.84 -11.33 17.00
N VAL A 194 9.39 -12.28 16.23
CA VAL A 194 8.66 -13.35 15.56
C VAL A 194 9.15 -14.67 16.14
N THR A 195 8.28 -15.41 16.82
CA THR A 195 8.64 -16.69 17.47
C THR A 195 8.39 -17.90 16.58
N ARG A 196 7.45 -17.77 15.64
CA ARG A 196 7.07 -18.78 14.64
C ARG A 196 6.96 -18.10 13.29
N ARG A 197 7.30 -18.84 12.22
CA ARG A 197 7.13 -18.31 10.86
C ARG A 197 5.70 -17.83 10.68
N THR A 198 5.54 -16.63 10.14
CA THR A 198 4.23 -15.99 9.99
C THR A 198 4.11 -15.24 8.69
N THR A 199 2.93 -15.30 8.08
CA THR A 199 2.55 -14.44 6.96
C THR A 199 1.55 -13.39 7.42
N GLY A 200 1.39 -12.31 6.66
CA GLY A 200 0.41 -11.27 7.00
C GLY A 200 0.76 -9.90 6.44
N ALA A 201 0.40 -8.85 7.17
CA ALA A 201 0.70 -7.47 6.83
C ALA A 201 1.16 -6.66 8.04
N ILE A 202 2.16 -5.80 7.82
CA ILE A 202 2.57 -4.76 8.77
C ILE A 202 2.09 -3.42 8.23
N ARG A 203 1.47 -2.61 9.09
CA ARG A 203 0.85 -1.33 8.72
C ARG A 203 1.30 -0.20 9.64
N LEU A 204 1.60 0.95 9.05
CA LEU A 204 1.80 2.21 9.74
C LEU A 204 0.60 3.14 9.47
N HIS A 205 0.03 3.70 10.52
CA HIS A 205 -1.16 4.57 10.49
C HIS A 205 -0.84 5.93 11.12
N GLN A 206 -1.37 7.01 10.52
CA GLN A 206 -1.38 8.35 11.10
C GLN A 206 -2.83 8.83 11.33
N PRO A 207 -3.07 9.81 12.23
CA PRO A 207 -4.42 10.30 12.51
C PRO A 207 -5.18 10.68 11.25
N SER A 208 -6.42 10.21 11.14
CA SER A 208 -7.31 10.48 10.02
C SER A 208 -7.66 11.96 9.94
N ILE A 209 -7.64 12.53 8.73
CA ILE A 209 -8.12 13.90 8.48
C ILE A 209 -9.60 14.05 8.91
N LYS A 210 -10.37 12.96 8.82
CA LYS A 210 -11.80 12.91 9.20
C LYS A 210 -12.01 12.94 10.71
N SER A 211 -11.02 12.53 11.49
CA SER A 211 -11.12 12.40 12.96
C SER A 211 -10.78 13.68 13.73
N GLN A 212 -10.10 14.63 13.08
CA GLN A 212 -9.56 15.77 13.81
C GLN A 212 -10.62 16.86 14.00
N ARG A 213 -10.86 17.22 15.27
CA ARG A 213 -11.22 18.58 15.67
C ARG A 213 -10.09 19.54 15.30
N VAL A 214 -9.85 19.82 14.02
CA VAL A 214 -8.92 20.90 13.64
C VAL A 214 -9.66 22.21 13.84
N LYS A 215 -9.58 22.71 15.08
CA LYS A 215 -9.75 24.13 15.34
C LYS A 215 -8.67 24.86 14.52
N ASN A 216 -9.08 25.47 13.40
CA ASN A 216 -8.33 26.48 12.63
C ASN A 216 -7.19 26.02 11.68
N GLY A 217 -7.38 24.98 10.85
CA GLY A 217 -6.42 24.71 9.75
C GLY A 217 -6.75 23.49 8.87
N THR A 218 -6.08 23.41 7.71
CA THR A 218 -6.06 22.25 6.80
C THR A 218 -5.00 21.25 7.27
N TYR A 219 -5.40 20.15 7.91
CA TYR A 219 -4.49 19.03 8.18
C TYR A 219 -4.35 18.20 6.90
N ASP A 220 -3.16 18.17 6.32
CA ASP A 220 -2.80 17.28 5.22
C ASP A 220 -2.04 16.06 5.74
N TYR A 221 -2.24 14.91 5.12
CA TYR A 221 -1.45 13.72 5.41
C TYR A 221 0.04 13.97 5.15
N GLY A 222 0.86 13.66 6.16
CA GLY A 222 2.31 13.55 6.01
C GLY A 222 2.66 12.32 5.18
N GLY A 223 3.86 12.31 4.59
CA GLY A 223 4.38 11.10 3.94
C GLY A 223 4.65 10.02 4.98
N LEU A 224 4.04 8.84 4.84
CA LEU A 224 4.29 7.68 5.69
C LEU A 224 5.13 6.66 4.95
N TYR A 225 6.08 6.06 5.67
CA TYR A 225 6.94 5.04 5.11
C TYR A 225 7.61 4.22 6.23
N PHE A 226 7.88 2.94 5.99
CA PHE A 226 8.68 2.14 6.92
C PHE A 226 9.53 1.07 6.25
N HIS A 227 10.56 0.63 6.97
CA HIS A 227 11.41 -0.51 6.63
C HIS A 227 11.30 -1.60 7.68
N ILE A 228 11.43 -2.85 7.28
CA ILE A 228 11.58 -4.02 8.15
C ILE A 228 12.97 -4.60 7.92
N ILE A 229 13.78 -4.60 8.97
CA ILE A 229 15.17 -5.04 8.95
C ILE A 229 15.29 -6.29 9.81
N ALA A 230 15.74 -7.41 9.25
CA ALA A 230 16.17 -8.55 10.07
C ALA A 230 17.50 -8.20 10.72
N MET A 231 17.63 -8.41 12.03
CA MET A 231 18.82 -7.96 12.77
C MET A 231 19.96 -8.99 12.79
N GLU A 232 19.64 -10.26 12.58
CA GLU A 232 20.58 -11.39 12.66
C GLU A 232 20.55 -12.26 11.39
N PRO A 233 21.66 -12.93 11.04
CA PRO A 233 22.99 -12.83 11.66
C PRO A 233 23.69 -11.49 11.38
N THR A 234 23.25 -10.76 10.34
CA THR A 234 23.67 -9.40 10.04
C THR A 234 22.46 -8.58 9.60
N PRO A 235 22.37 -7.29 9.95
CA PRO A 235 21.27 -6.43 9.53
C PRO A 235 21.06 -6.44 8.01
N ARG A 236 19.82 -6.73 7.56
CA ARG A 236 19.44 -6.73 6.14
C ARG A 236 18.01 -6.28 5.93
N LEU A 237 17.72 -5.66 4.78
CA LEU A 237 16.36 -5.25 4.45
C LEU A 237 15.53 -6.50 4.07
N VAL A 238 14.35 -6.63 4.66
CA VAL A 238 13.43 -7.76 4.41
C VAL A 238 12.22 -7.31 3.64
N ALA A 239 11.66 -6.15 4.02
CA ALA A 239 10.53 -5.55 3.35
C ALA A 239 10.49 -4.04 3.64
N ASP A 240 9.75 -3.32 2.82
CA ASP A 240 9.47 -1.90 2.97
C ASP A 240 8.06 -1.59 2.40
N SER A 241 7.46 -0.49 2.86
CA SER A 241 6.18 -0.02 2.31
C SER A 241 6.38 0.86 1.09
N GLU A 242 5.32 1.26 0.39
CA GLU A 242 5.44 2.40 -0.52
C GLU A 242 5.37 3.70 0.29
N PRO A 243 6.17 4.74 -0.03
CA PRO A 243 6.04 6.04 0.62
C PRO A 243 4.84 6.82 0.06
N LEU A 244 3.79 6.99 0.86
CA LEU A 244 2.53 7.61 0.43
C LEU A 244 2.07 8.72 1.39
N ARG A 245 1.34 9.71 0.86
CA ARG A 245 0.65 10.75 1.65
C ARG A 245 -0.81 10.35 1.90
N THR A 246 -0.98 9.28 2.65
CA THR A 246 -2.27 8.62 2.92
C THR A 246 -2.45 8.41 4.42
N GLU A 247 -3.65 8.03 4.87
CA GLU A 247 -3.89 7.70 6.28
C GLU A 247 -3.02 6.51 6.73
N THR A 248 -2.81 5.54 5.84
CA THR A 248 -2.01 4.35 6.13
C THR A 248 -1.11 3.95 4.98
N VAL A 249 -0.01 3.27 5.33
CA VAL A 249 0.81 2.48 4.42
C VAL A 249 1.00 1.10 5.04
N TYR A 250 1.09 0.07 4.22
CA TYR A 250 1.33 -1.28 4.70
C TYR A 250 2.14 -2.08 3.67
N THR A 251 2.71 -3.18 4.11
CA THR A 251 3.36 -4.16 3.23
C THR A 251 2.99 -5.56 3.69
N ARG A 252 2.83 -6.49 2.74
CA ARG A 252 2.63 -7.91 3.04
C ARG A 252 3.97 -8.53 3.39
N VAL A 253 3.98 -9.47 4.34
CA VAL A 253 5.19 -10.07 4.88
C VAL A 253 5.07 -11.59 4.97
N ASP A 254 6.20 -12.26 4.81
CA ASP A 254 6.45 -13.66 5.18
C ASP A 254 7.74 -13.64 6.01
N LEU A 255 7.59 -13.77 7.32
CA LEU A 255 8.67 -13.57 8.29
C LEU A 255 9.02 -14.90 8.94
N GLU A 256 10.31 -15.24 8.90
CA GLU A 256 10.87 -16.35 9.67
C GLU A 256 10.99 -15.99 11.16
N PRO A 257 11.16 -16.98 12.06
CA PRO A 257 11.48 -16.70 13.46
C PRO A 257 12.74 -15.85 13.59
N GLY A 258 12.68 -14.81 14.43
CA GLY A 258 13.82 -13.93 14.68
C GLY A 258 13.44 -12.55 15.19
N HIS A 259 14.47 -11.70 15.27
CA HIS A 259 14.35 -10.32 15.72
C HIS A 259 14.50 -9.34 14.57
N TYR A 260 13.55 -8.43 14.49
CA TYR A 260 13.45 -7.43 13.45
C TYR A 260 13.40 -6.03 14.05
N MET A 261 13.91 -5.05 13.32
CA MET A 261 13.71 -3.64 13.59
C MET A 261 12.83 -3.04 12.50
N VAL A 262 11.66 -2.53 12.89
CA VAL A 262 10.78 -1.77 12.00
C VAL A 262 11.08 -0.29 12.18
N VAL A 263 11.64 0.33 11.13
CA VAL A 263 11.98 1.74 11.15
C VAL A 263 10.85 2.53 10.50
N CYS A 264 10.11 3.28 11.33
CA CYS A 264 8.94 4.06 10.94
C CYS A 264 9.34 5.51 10.67
N GLN A 265 8.93 6.03 9.53
CA GLN A 265 9.17 7.40 9.09
C GLN A 265 7.84 8.08 8.80
N ALA A 266 7.64 9.25 9.40
CA ALA A 266 6.57 10.17 9.05
C ALA A 266 7.23 11.48 8.64
N ALA A 267 7.22 11.80 7.35
CA ALA A 267 7.78 13.03 6.80
C ALA A 267 7.13 14.27 7.44
N ALA A 268 7.80 15.42 7.35
CA ALA A 268 7.37 16.67 7.97
C ALA A 268 5.90 17.00 7.58
N GLY A 269 5.03 16.94 8.58
CA GLY A 269 3.58 17.17 8.57
C GLY A 269 3.09 17.17 10.01
N SER A 270 1.79 17.37 10.27
CA SER A 270 1.29 17.57 11.64
C SER A 270 1.22 16.27 12.47
N ALA A 271 1.45 15.10 11.86
CA ALA A 271 1.39 13.81 12.54
C ALA A 271 2.63 13.58 13.43
N ARG A 272 2.47 13.77 14.74
CA ARG A 272 3.48 13.39 15.76
C ARG A 272 3.24 11.99 16.32
N ASP A 273 2.00 11.53 16.23
CA ASP A 273 1.56 10.24 16.76
C ASP A 273 1.26 9.33 15.58
N VAL A 274 1.90 8.17 15.52
CA VAL A 274 1.64 7.12 14.53
C VAL A 274 1.45 5.78 15.24
N VAL A 275 0.77 4.85 14.58
CA VAL A 275 0.54 3.50 15.11
C VAL A 275 1.13 2.49 14.14
N LEU A 276 2.03 1.64 14.63
CA LEU A 276 2.47 0.46 13.90
C LEU A 276 1.61 -0.72 14.35
N SER A 277 1.06 -1.47 13.41
CA SER A 277 0.25 -2.66 13.66
C SER A 277 0.67 -3.82 12.79
N ALA A 278 0.39 -5.04 13.26
CA ALA A 278 0.64 -6.29 12.59
C ALA A 278 -0.65 -7.11 12.57
N TYR A 279 -1.02 -7.59 11.39
CA TYR A 279 -2.09 -8.55 11.15
C TYR A 279 -1.46 -9.81 10.57
N THR A 280 -1.30 -10.86 11.36
CA THR A 280 -0.40 -11.99 11.04
C THR A 280 -1.00 -13.35 11.37
N SER A 281 -0.62 -14.40 10.64
CA SER A 281 -1.11 -15.77 10.84
C SER A 281 -0.72 -16.36 12.20
N GLU A 282 0.42 -15.95 12.76
CA GLU A 282 0.86 -16.27 14.12
C GLU A 282 1.08 -14.97 14.92
N PRO A 283 0.97 -15.00 16.26
CA PRO A 283 1.22 -13.84 17.08
C PRO A 283 2.65 -13.31 16.98
N VAL A 284 2.78 -11.98 16.92
CA VAL A 284 4.06 -11.26 16.97
C VAL A 284 4.06 -10.25 18.11
N THR A 285 5.25 -9.90 18.59
CA THR A 285 5.41 -8.87 19.62
C THR A 285 5.98 -7.60 19.01
N LEU A 286 5.33 -6.46 19.27
CA LEU A 286 5.79 -5.13 18.88
C LEU A 286 6.12 -4.31 20.12
N ARG A 287 7.37 -3.81 20.21
CA ARG A 287 7.83 -2.97 21.33
C ARG A 287 8.54 -1.73 20.81
N PRO A 288 8.17 -0.51 21.23
CA PRO A 288 8.94 0.69 20.90
C PRO A 288 10.42 0.50 21.27
N SER A 289 11.32 0.85 20.35
CA SER A 289 12.76 0.76 20.58
C SER A 289 13.23 1.94 21.42
N SER A 290 14.19 1.67 22.32
CA SER A 290 14.89 2.71 23.09
C SER A 290 16.09 3.30 22.34
N ARG A 291 16.40 2.82 21.12
CA ARG A 291 17.52 3.30 20.30
C ARG A 291 17.35 4.77 19.98
N LYS A 292 18.46 5.51 20.02
CA LYS A 292 18.48 6.91 19.60
C LYS A 292 18.33 7.00 18.09
N GLN A 293 17.76 8.11 17.59
CA GLN A 293 17.57 8.34 16.15
C GLN A 293 18.87 8.12 15.35
N ALA A 294 20.01 8.64 15.83
CA ALA A 294 21.30 8.47 15.17
C ALA A 294 21.74 6.99 15.05
N GLU A 295 21.41 6.14 16.02
CA GLU A 295 21.73 4.71 15.98
C GLU A 295 20.86 3.97 14.96
N VAL A 296 19.58 4.36 14.86
CA VAL A 296 18.64 3.81 13.87
C VAL A 296 19.06 4.24 12.46
N GLU A 297 19.43 5.50 12.27
CA GLU A 297 19.93 6.04 11.00
C GLU A 297 21.23 5.35 10.56
N ALA A 298 22.20 5.19 11.47
CA ALA A 298 23.44 4.48 11.19
C ALA A 298 23.18 3.01 10.79
N THR A 299 22.23 2.34 11.45
CA THR A 299 21.83 0.97 11.09
C THR A 299 21.24 0.92 9.68
N LEU A 300 20.32 1.83 9.35
CA LEU A 300 19.72 1.93 8.02
C LEU A 300 20.78 2.18 6.93
N GLU A 301 21.68 3.15 7.15
CA GLU A 301 22.74 3.47 6.20
C GLU A 301 23.68 2.27 5.97
N GLY A 302 24.01 1.54 7.04
CA GLY A 302 24.78 0.29 6.95
C GLY A 302 24.08 -0.78 6.10
N VAL A 303 22.76 -0.95 6.30
CA VAL A 303 21.95 -1.90 5.51
C VAL A 303 21.91 -1.48 4.05
N TYR A 304 21.62 -0.21 3.73
CA TYR A 304 21.59 0.25 2.35
C TYR A 304 22.93 0.04 1.64
N ARG A 305 24.03 0.39 2.30
CA ARG A 305 25.37 0.18 1.76
C ARG A 305 25.62 -1.31 1.47
N ALA A 306 25.28 -2.19 2.41
CA ALA A 306 25.49 -3.63 2.25
C ALA A 306 24.67 -4.21 1.09
N GLU A 307 23.38 -3.86 0.99
CA GLU A 307 22.51 -4.30 -0.10
C GLU A 307 22.98 -3.76 -1.46
N THR A 308 23.40 -2.49 -1.53
CA THR A 308 23.97 -1.90 -2.75
C THR A 308 25.23 -2.65 -3.20
N LEU A 309 26.13 -3.00 -2.28
CA LEU A 309 27.34 -3.73 -2.64
C LEU A 309 27.05 -5.17 -3.08
N ALA A 310 26.10 -5.83 -2.42
CA ALA A 310 25.73 -7.22 -2.71
C ALA A 310 24.93 -7.37 -4.00
N ARG A 311 23.94 -6.50 -4.22
CA ARG A 311 22.90 -6.67 -5.26
C ARG A 311 22.82 -5.53 -6.28
N GLY A 312 23.53 -4.44 -6.05
CA GLY A 312 23.43 -3.25 -6.89
C GLY A 312 24.03 -3.42 -8.27
N ASP A 313 23.44 -2.71 -9.23
CA ASP A 313 23.90 -2.62 -10.60
C ASP A 313 25.17 -1.78 -10.70
N ALA A 314 26.10 -2.20 -11.56
CA ALA A 314 27.31 -1.46 -11.81
C ALA A 314 26.99 -0.11 -12.48
N MET A 315 27.61 0.96 -11.98
CA MET A 315 27.57 2.26 -12.63
C MET A 315 28.65 2.38 -13.71
N ASP A 316 28.39 3.19 -14.73
CA ASP A 316 29.38 3.49 -15.77
C ASP A 316 30.44 4.48 -15.27
N PHE A 317 31.70 4.04 -15.28
CA PHE A 317 32.91 4.83 -15.00
C PHE A 317 33.90 4.77 -16.17
N SER A 318 33.43 4.55 -17.41
CA SER A 318 34.26 4.43 -18.61
C SER A 318 35.27 5.56 -18.82
N ARG A 319 34.97 6.77 -18.31
CA ARG A 319 35.83 7.97 -18.39
C ARG A 319 36.67 8.26 -17.14
N ALA A 320 36.59 7.40 -16.12
CA ALA A 320 37.26 7.55 -14.84
C ALA A 320 37.94 6.23 -14.42
N HIS A 321 39.06 5.90 -15.08
CA HIS A 321 39.81 4.66 -14.82
C HIS A 321 40.25 4.55 -13.36
N GLY A 322 40.11 3.36 -12.78
CA GLY A 322 40.39 3.12 -11.36
C GLY A 322 39.23 3.47 -10.43
N CYS A 323 38.07 3.85 -10.95
CA CYS A 323 36.85 4.05 -10.15
C CYS A 323 35.82 2.96 -10.43
N SER A 324 35.00 2.65 -9.43
CA SER A 324 33.85 1.75 -9.56
C SER A 324 32.72 2.23 -8.70
N GLY A 325 31.50 1.75 -8.96
CA GLY A 325 30.39 2.02 -8.08
C GLY A 325 29.18 1.16 -8.40
N LYS A 326 28.29 1.07 -7.42
CA LYS A 326 27.04 0.32 -7.52
C LYS A 326 25.86 1.16 -7.09
N VAL A 327 24.72 0.98 -7.75
CA VAL A 327 23.44 1.59 -7.40
C VAL A 327 22.43 0.50 -7.08
N TRP A 328 21.64 0.71 -6.04
CA TRP A 328 20.54 -0.17 -5.68
C TRP A 328 19.39 0.65 -5.09
N GLY A 329 18.16 0.18 -5.22
CA GLY A 329 16.98 0.91 -4.78
C GLY A 329 15.89 0.03 -4.21
N TRP A 330 14.92 0.69 -3.59
CA TRP A 330 13.75 0.14 -2.92
C TRP A 330 12.54 1.06 -3.16
N ASN A 331 11.36 0.77 -2.60
CA ASN A 331 10.14 1.51 -2.97
C ASN A 331 10.18 3.01 -2.61
N GLY A 332 11.07 3.43 -1.70
CA GLY A 332 11.18 4.81 -1.24
C GLY A 332 12.55 5.46 -1.37
N GLY A 333 13.44 4.91 -2.19
CA GLY A 333 14.76 5.51 -2.36
C GLY A 333 15.77 4.66 -3.10
N MET A 334 16.99 5.19 -3.17
CA MET A 334 18.14 4.51 -3.72
C MET A 334 19.42 4.82 -2.93
N CYS A 335 20.38 3.91 -3.01
CA CYS A 335 21.69 4.04 -2.43
C CYS A 335 22.74 3.79 -3.50
N MET A 336 23.74 4.67 -3.52
CA MET A 336 24.84 4.68 -4.45
C MET A 336 26.14 4.58 -3.64
N VAL A 337 26.96 3.60 -3.99
CA VAL A 337 28.27 3.40 -3.38
C VAL A 337 29.32 3.67 -4.45
N TYR A 338 30.12 4.72 -4.23
CA TYR A 338 31.22 5.13 -5.09
C TYR A 338 32.53 4.69 -4.45
N GLN A 339 33.41 4.09 -5.24
CA GLN A 339 34.71 3.63 -4.78
C GLN A 339 35.82 4.11 -5.71
N ASN A 340 36.77 4.87 -5.16
CA ASN A 340 37.98 5.25 -5.86
C ASN A 340 39.08 4.21 -5.57
N ASN A 341 39.24 3.25 -6.48
CA ASN A 341 40.27 2.21 -6.42
C ASN A 341 41.62 2.67 -7.01
N ALA A 342 41.75 3.93 -7.43
CA ALA A 342 43.02 4.46 -7.91
C ALA A 342 44.02 4.55 -6.75
N ARG A 343 45.32 4.42 -7.08
CA ARG A 343 46.41 4.53 -6.11
C ARG A 343 46.70 5.99 -5.71
N VAL A 344 46.41 6.93 -6.60
CA VAL A 344 46.62 8.37 -6.44
C VAL A 344 45.51 9.14 -7.17
N GLY A 345 45.31 10.40 -6.81
CA GLY A 345 44.28 11.27 -7.40
C GLY A 345 42.94 11.24 -6.66
N THR A 346 42.09 12.22 -6.94
CA THR A 346 40.74 12.33 -6.36
C THR A 346 39.72 12.17 -7.47
N LEU A 347 38.75 11.27 -7.28
CA LEU A 347 37.57 11.24 -8.15
C LEU A 347 36.71 12.46 -7.82
N SER A 348 36.57 13.35 -8.80
CA SER A 348 35.68 14.50 -8.72
C SER A 348 34.47 14.28 -9.63
N GLU A 349 33.27 14.33 -9.05
CA GLU A 349 32.03 14.20 -9.81
C GLU A 349 31.07 15.31 -9.40
N ASP A 350 30.56 16.02 -10.40
CA ASP A 350 29.44 16.95 -10.21
C ASP A 350 28.16 16.17 -10.48
N LEU A 351 27.55 15.66 -9.41
CA LEU A 351 26.30 14.91 -9.50
C LEU A 351 25.13 15.90 -9.55
N VAL A 352 24.37 15.89 -10.65
CA VAL A 352 23.13 16.67 -10.80
C VAL A 352 21.96 15.70 -10.93
N MET A 353 21.10 15.66 -9.90
CA MET A 353 19.93 14.78 -9.87
C MET A 353 18.66 15.61 -10.04
N ASN A 354 17.88 15.40 -11.10
CA ASN A 354 16.56 16.04 -11.19
C ASN A 354 15.55 15.23 -10.37
N LEU A 355 15.52 15.44 -9.06
CA LEU A 355 14.59 14.73 -8.17
C LEU A 355 13.34 15.57 -7.94
N GLU A 356 12.16 15.02 -8.25
CA GLU A 356 10.90 15.54 -7.73
C GLU A 356 10.53 14.77 -6.46
N ASN A 357 10.07 15.48 -5.43
CA ASN A 357 9.64 14.88 -4.16
C ASN A 357 10.68 13.95 -3.51
N ALA A 358 11.98 14.18 -3.71
CA ALA A 358 13.04 13.41 -3.06
C ALA A 358 14.20 14.31 -2.64
N SER A 359 15.03 13.85 -1.70
CA SER A 359 16.25 14.54 -1.30
C SER A 359 17.41 13.59 -1.06
N ILE A 360 18.61 14.14 -1.19
CA ILE A 360 19.84 13.49 -0.77
C ILE A 360 19.97 13.64 0.74
N VAL A 361 20.13 12.53 1.46
CA VAL A 361 20.33 12.54 2.91
C VAL A 361 21.62 13.29 3.22
N GLY A 362 21.52 14.37 4.02
CA GLY A 362 22.65 15.22 4.40
C GLY A 362 23.11 16.24 3.34
N GLY A 363 22.42 16.34 2.19
CA GLY A 363 22.71 17.32 1.13
C GLY A 363 21.90 18.61 1.26
N ARG A 364 22.37 19.69 0.61
CA ARG A 364 21.57 20.89 0.31
C ARG A 364 21.32 20.96 -1.19
N GLY A 365 20.06 20.80 -1.62
CA GLY A 365 19.67 20.86 -3.03
C GLY A 365 19.94 19.58 -3.82
N LEU A 366 19.82 19.72 -5.14
CA LEU A 366 19.81 18.63 -6.13
C LEU A 366 21.16 18.43 -6.85
N THR A 367 22.17 19.23 -6.49
CA THR A 367 23.51 19.16 -7.04
C THR A 367 24.51 18.90 -5.92
N MET A 368 25.36 17.89 -6.09
CA MET A 368 26.37 17.56 -5.10
C MET A 368 27.73 17.33 -5.76
N LYS A 369 28.75 18.00 -5.23
CA LYS A 369 30.14 17.73 -5.60
C LYS A 369 30.66 16.57 -4.76
N LEU A 370 31.03 15.49 -5.43
CA LEU A 370 31.70 14.35 -4.85
C LEU A 370 33.20 14.50 -5.05
N ASN A 371 33.96 14.49 -3.95
CA ASN A 371 35.41 14.42 -3.97
C ASN A 371 35.82 13.18 -3.17
N ILE A 372 36.30 12.15 -3.86
CA ILE A 372 36.60 10.85 -3.27
C ILE A 372 38.10 10.59 -3.43
N PRO A 373 38.90 10.74 -2.36
CA PRO A 373 40.34 10.48 -2.42
C PRO A 373 40.65 9.02 -2.82
N ALA A 374 41.86 8.79 -3.33
CA ALA A 374 42.38 7.45 -3.62
C ALA A 374 42.19 6.48 -2.43
N GLY A 375 41.69 5.29 -2.72
CA GLY A 375 41.40 4.24 -1.74
C GLY A 375 40.21 4.52 -0.82
N LYS A 376 39.43 5.58 -1.07
CA LYS A 376 38.24 5.92 -0.27
C LYS A 376 36.94 5.56 -0.99
N GLU A 377 35.91 5.42 -0.17
CA GLU A 377 34.55 5.17 -0.59
C GLU A 377 33.65 6.34 -0.15
N LYS A 378 32.60 6.60 -0.93
CA LYS A 378 31.50 7.48 -0.55
C LYS A 378 30.17 6.79 -0.78
N VAL A 379 29.32 6.82 0.25
CA VAL A 379 27.93 6.37 0.18
C VAL A 379 27.04 7.59 0.03
N LEU A 380 26.06 7.49 -0.87
CA LEU A 380 25.04 8.50 -1.10
C LEU A 380 23.67 7.83 -1.07
N VAL A 381 22.78 8.36 -0.23
CA VAL A 381 21.41 7.87 -0.07
C VAL A 381 20.44 8.95 -0.55
N VAL A 382 19.54 8.57 -1.46
CA VAL A 382 18.42 9.39 -1.93
C VAL A 382 17.13 8.81 -1.36
N ARG A 383 16.29 9.65 -0.75
CA ARG A 383 14.98 9.25 -0.21
C ARG A 383 13.86 10.05 -0.83
N THR A 384 12.79 9.39 -1.22
CA THR A 384 11.55 10.06 -1.62
C THR A 384 10.75 10.49 -0.39
N HIS A 385 10.01 11.59 -0.50
CA HIS A 385 9.23 12.23 0.56
C HIS A 385 7.72 12.01 0.41
N ALA A 386 7.28 11.58 -0.78
CA ALA A 386 5.89 11.32 -1.15
C ALA A 386 5.86 10.46 -2.43
N VAL A 387 4.65 10.21 -2.95
CA VAL A 387 4.40 9.49 -4.21
C VAL A 387 5.42 9.91 -5.28
N GLY A 388 6.18 8.93 -5.75
CA GLY A 388 7.28 9.11 -6.69
C GLY A 388 8.22 7.91 -6.63
N SER A 389 8.62 7.39 -7.78
CA SER A 389 9.65 6.36 -7.89
C SER A 389 11.00 7.05 -8.12
N PRO A 390 12.06 6.74 -7.37
CA PRO A 390 13.40 7.25 -7.68
C PRO A 390 13.90 6.71 -9.04
N TRP A 391 13.27 5.64 -9.56
CA TRP A 391 13.49 5.08 -10.88
C TRP A 391 12.54 5.72 -11.89
N GLY A 392 13.08 6.51 -12.83
CA GLY A 392 12.32 7.24 -13.86
C GLY A 392 12.64 8.73 -13.92
N TYR A 393 13.30 9.29 -12.90
CA TYR A 393 13.85 10.63 -12.96
C TYR A 393 15.17 10.65 -13.72
N GLY A 394 15.26 11.42 -14.80
CA GLY A 394 16.49 11.59 -15.56
C GLY A 394 17.57 12.28 -14.72
N TYR A 395 18.75 11.68 -14.60
CA TYR A 395 19.91 12.29 -13.97
C TYR A 395 21.03 12.45 -15.00
N ASN A 396 21.69 13.60 -15.01
CA ASN A 396 22.84 13.87 -15.88
C ASN A 396 24.12 13.68 -15.05
N ARG A 397 25.02 12.80 -15.51
CA ARG A 397 26.33 12.59 -14.87
C ARG A 397 27.45 13.18 -15.73
N SER A 398 28.38 13.88 -15.10
CA SER A 398 29.66 14.27 -15.71
C SER A 398 30.82 13.86 -14.78
N PHE A 399 31.78 13.12 -15.31
CA PHE A 399 32.90 12.56 -14.55
C PHE A 399 34.21 13.25 -14.92
N ARG A 400 35.06 13.55 -13.93
CA ARG A 400 36.46 13.94 -14.15
C ARG A 400 37.34 13.51 -12.97
N ILE A 401 38.42 12.79 -13.24
CA ILE A 401 39.50 12.62 -12.23
C ILE A 401 40.37 13.88 -12.29
N VAL A 402 40.59 14.52 -11.14
CA VAL A 402 41.42 15.73 -10.99
C VAL A 402 42.67 15.43 -10.20
#